data_AF-A0A1M4EHJ5-F1
#
_entry.id   AF-A0A1M4EHJ5-F1
#
_cell.length_a   1.000
_cell.length_b   1.000
_cell.length_c   1.000
_cell.angle_alpha   90.00
_cell.angle_beta   90.00
_cell.angle_gamma   90.00
#
_symmetry.space_group_name_H-M   'P 1'
#
loop_
_entity.id
_entity.type
_entity.pdbx_description
1 polymer ?
#
loop_
_entity_poly.entity_id
_entity_poly.type
_entity_poly.pdbx_seq_one_letter_code
_entity_poly.pdbx_strand_id
1 'polypeptide(L)'
;MLGATGVAACGLALSACGSGGAEAKPNLKGRVLAKTADVPVGGGKLIEDLRVVVTQPTQGVFKAFSSACTHKGCQVSTPRDNVIRCACHGSEFATDSGKALKGPATAPLASFVVKVEGDGIVVA
;
A
#
# COMPACT_ATOMS: atom_id res chain seq x y z
N MET A 1 -0.91 28.13 -61.88
CA MET A 1 -1.94 27.07 -62.01
C MET A 1 -1.83 26.24 -60.75
N LEU A 2 -2.40 26.69 -59.62
CA LEU A 2 -3.79 26.46 -59.18
C LEU A 2 -4.28 25.01 -59.35
N GLY A 3 -4.38 24.31 -58.21
CA GLY A 3 -5.40 23.30 -57.96
C GLY A 3 -4.93 21.85 -57.88
N ALA A 4 -4.93 21.28 -56.67
CA ALA A 4 -5.49 19.96 -56.42
C ALA A 4 -5.82 19.78 -54.92
N THR A 5 -7.05 19.32 -54.71
CA THR A 5 -7.78 18.97 -53.50
C THR A 5 -7.22 17.76 -52.75
N GLY A 6 -7.47 17.66 -51.43
CA GLY A 6 -7.39 16.40 -50.70
C GLY A 6 -7.67 16.52 -49.21
N VAL A 7 -8.83 16.04 -48.76
CA VAL A 7 -9.29 16.00 -47.36
C VAL A 7 -8.68 14.80 -46.62
N ALA A 8 -8.26 14.98 -45.36
CA ALA A 8 -8.18 13.90 -44.39
C ALA A 8 -8.34 14.45 -42.97
N ALA A 9 -9.53 14.28 -42.39
CA ALA A 9 -9.73 14.32 -40.95
C ALA A 9 -9.37 12.93 -40.39
N CYS A 10 -8.55 12.86 -39.34
CA CYS A 10 -8.56 11.77 -38.35
C CYS A 10 -7.52 12.02 -37.25
N GLY A 11 -7.97 11.97 -35.99
CA GLY A 11 -7.11 11.52 -34.88
C GLY A 11 -6.64 12.59 -33.91
N LEU A 12 -7.47 12.87 -32.89
CA LEU A 12 -6.98 13.26 -31.57
C LEU A 12 -6.08 12.15 -31.02
N ALA A 13 -4.76 12.30 -31.13
CA ALA A 13 -3.81 11.45 -30.43
C ALA A 13 -3.46 12.08 -29.06
N LEU A 14 -4.35 11.88 -28.08
CA LEU A 14 -3.95 11.93 -26.67
C LEU A 14 -3.08 10.70 -26.40
N SER A 15 -1.79 10.79 -26.72
CA SER A 15 -0.80 9.81 -26.30
C SER A 15 -0.52 9.99 -24.81
N ALA A 16 -1.46 9.53 -23.99
CA ALA A 16 -1.20 9.18 -22.59
C ALA A 16 -0.33 7.93 -22.58
N CYS A 17 0.98 8.08 -22.76
CA CYS A 17 1.92 7.00 -22.53
C CYS A 17 2.27 6.99 -21.04
N GLY A 18 1.54 6.16 -20.30
CA GLY A 18 1.91 5.73 -18.96
C GLY A 18 3.26 5.02 -19.02
N SER A 19 4.29 5.70 -18.56
CA SER A 19 5.52 5.07 -18.12
C SER A 19 5.40 4.93 -16.61
N GLY A 20 5.43 3.69 -16.13
CA GLY A 20 5.33 3.33 -14.72
C GLY A 20 6.22 4.23 -13.88
N GLY A 21 5.58 5.19 -13.21
CA GLY A 21 6.21 5.88 -12.11
C GLY A 21 6.47 4.80 -11.07
N ALA A 22 7.74 4.54 -10.77
CA ALA A 22 8.07 4.10 -9.43
C ALA A 22 7.44 5.14 -8.51
N GLU A 23 6.26 4.82 -7.96
CA GLU A 23 5.55 5.67 -7.02
C GLU A 23 6.56 5.91 -5.90
N ALA A 24 7.13 7.13 -5.88
CA ALA A 24 8.11 7.49 -4.89
C ALA A 24 7.45 7.22 -3.53
N LYS A 25 8.09 6.40 -2.70
CA LYS A 25 7.57 6.10 -1.35
C LYS A 25 7.20 7.44 -0.72
N PRO A 26 5.93 7.69 -0.36
CA PRO A 26 5.56 8.96 0.23
C PRO A 26 6.46 9.18 1.44
N ASN A 27 7.02 10.38 1.59
CA ASN A 27 7.76 10.71 2.79
C ASN A 27 6.76 10.87 3.93
N LEU A 28 6.56 9.79 4.68
CA LEU A 28 5.58 9.72 5.76
C LEU A 28 6.14 10.15 7.11
N LYS A 29 7.41 10.56 7.21
CA LYS A 29 8.04 10.91 8.49
C LYS A 29 7.23 11.98 9.23
N GLY A 30 6.95 11.72 10.51
CA GLY A 30 6.13 12.59 11.37
C GLY A 30 4.62 12.53 11.10
N ARG A 31 4.15 11.73 10.15
CA ARG A 31 2.71 11.57 9.89
C ARG A 31 2.08 10.65 10.94
N VAL A 32 0.93 11.07 11.46
CA VAL A 32 0.02 10.21 12.24
C VAL A 32 -0.71 9.30 11.26
N LEU A 33 -0.61 7.99 11.47
CA LEU A 33 -1.26 6.98 10.64
C LEU A 33 -2.66 6.61 11.16
N ALA A 34 -2.78 6.44 12.47
CA ALA A 34 -4.02 6.04 13.13
C ALA A 34 -3.96 6.38 14.63
N LYS A 35 -5.11 6.37 15.30
CA LYS A 35 -5.15 6.29 16.76
C LYS A 35 -4.90 4.86 17.22
N THR A 36 -4.30 4.68 18.39
CA THR A 36 -4.07 3.36 18.99
C THR A 36 -5.40 2.60 19.23
N ALA A 37 -6.45 3.31 19.63
CA ALA A 37 -7.79 2.76 19.84
C ALA A 37 -8.46 2.24 18.57
N ASP A 38 -8.05 2.70 17.39
CA ASP A 38 -8.63 2.27 16.10
C ASP A 38 -8.02 0.96 15.58
N VAL A 39 -6.97 0.44 16.25
CA VAL A 39 -6.21 -0.72 15.78
C VAL A 39 -6.42 -1.87 16.77
N PRO A 40 -7.26 -2.87 16.46
CA PRO A 40 -7.56 -3.96 17.38
C PRO A 40 -6.38 -4.91 17.56
N VAL A 41 -6.24 -5.51 18.75
CA VAL A 41 -5.27 -6.58 19.01
C VAL A 41 -5.54 -7.76 18.09
N GLY A 42 -4.49 -8.34 17.51
CA GLY A 42 -4.59 -9.41 16.52
C GLY A 42 -5.00 -8.95 15.13
N GLY A 43 -5.22 -7.65 14.92
CA GLY A 43 -5.71 -7.11 13.66
C GLY A 43 -4.94 -5.88 13.20
N GLY A 44 -5.63 -5.03 12.45
CA GLY A 44 -5.03 -3.82 11.92
C GLY A 44 -6.03 -2.86 11.29
N LYS A 45 -5.51 -1.74 10.81
CA LYS A 45 -6.22 -0.71 10.05
C LYS A 45 -5.49 -0.46 8.73
N LEU A 46 -6.25 -0.48 7.64
CA LEU A 46 -5.74 -0.10 6.32
C LEU A 46 -5.91 1.42 6.15
N ILE A 47 -4.81 2.11 5.83
CA ILE A 47 -4.78 3.55 5.54
C ILE A 47 -4.59 3.69 4.03
N GLU A 48 -5.72 3.69 3.31
CA GLU A 48 -5.73 3.55 1.85
C GLU A 48 -4.97 4.68 1.15
N ASP A 49 -5.24 5.93 1.54
CA ASP A 49 -4.63 7.13 0.95
C ASP A 49 -3.10 7.18 1.08
N LEU A 50 -2.54 6.49 2.09
CA LEU A 50 -1.10 6.44 2.32
C LEU A 50 -0.46 5.14 1.83
N ARG A 51 -1.26 4.19 1.34
CA ARG A 51 -0.84 2.82 1.03
C ARG A 51 -0.10 2.14 2.18
N VAL A 52 -0.61 2.32 3.41
CA VAL A 52 -0.04 1.74 4.63
C VAL A 52 -1.07 0.86 5.31
N VAL A 53 -0.59 -0.22 5.93
CA VAL A 53 -1.35 -1.01 6.88
C VAL A 53 -0.69 -0.93 8.24
N VAL A 54 -1.46 -0.57 9.27
CA VAL A 54 -1.02 -0.56 10.67
C VAL A 54 -1.58 -1.80 11.34
N THR A 55 -0.75 -2.51 12.10
CA THR A 55 -1.14 -3.74 12.80
C THR A 55 -0.90 -3.61 14.30
N GLN A 56 -1.62 -4.42 15.09
CA GLN A 56 -1.33 -4.62 16.50
C GLN A 56 -1.30 -6.12 16.82
N PRO A 57 -0.17 -6.82 16.62
CA PRO A 57 -0.10 -8.28 16.82
C PRO A 57 -0.39 -8.70 18.27
N THR A 58 0.12 -7.92 19.21
CA THR A 58 -0.13 -8.03 20.64
C THR A 58 -0.44 -6.65 21.22
N GLN A 59 -1.13 -6.60 22.36
CA GLN A 59 -1.59 -5.35 22.96
C GLN A 59 -0.46 -4.33 23.12
N GLY A 60 -0.65 -3.13 22.56
CA GLY A 60 0.30 -2.02 22.64
C GLY A 60 1.52 -2.14 21.71
N VAL A 61 1.66 -3.23 20.95
CA VAL A 61 2.74 -3.39 19.97
C VAL A 61 2.21 -3.03 18.60
N PHE A 62 2.62 -1.88 18.07
CA PHE A 62 2.20 -1.43 16.74
C PHE A 62 3.31 -1.64 15.70
N LYS A 63 2.90 -2.09 14.51
CA LYS A 63 3.77 -2.14 13.32
C LYS A 63 3.08 -1.45 12.16
N ALA A 64 3.86 -0.99 11.19
CA ALA A 64 3.34 -0.43 9.96
C ALA A 64 4.09 -1.00 8.76
N PHE A 65 3.35 -1.35 7.71
CA PHE A 65 3.89 -1.88 6.47
C PHE A 65 3.23 -1.21 5.27
N SER A 66 3.89 -1.27 4.12
CA SER A 66 3.25 -0.98 2.85
C SER A 66 2.04 -1.91 2.65
N SER A 67 0.92 -1.36 2.21
CA SER A 67 -0.24 -2.15 1.81
C SER A 67 -0.08 -2.75 0.42
N ALA A 68 0.98 -2.41 -0.32
CA ALA A 68 1.26 -3.00 -1.63
C ALA A 68 1.89 -4.39 -1.46
N CYS A 69 1.14 -5.41 -1.86
CA CYS A 69 1.61 -6.80 -1.91
C CYS A 69 2.86 -6.92 -2.77
N THR A 70 3.91 -7.55 -2.24
CA THR A 70 5.21 -7.70 -2.92
C THR A 70 5.19 -8.63 -4.14
N HIS A 71 4.08 -9.32 -4.40
CA HIS A 71 3.92 -10.10 -5.64
C HIS A 71 3.75 -9.21 -6.87
N LYS A 72 2.68 -8.39 -6.91
CA LYS A 72 2.30 -7.56 -8.08
C LYS A 72 1.70 -6.19 -7.70
N GLY A 73 1.91 -5.74 -6.47
CA GLY A 73 1.52 -4.39 -6.02
C GLY A 73 0.04 -4.22 -5.63
N CYS A 74 -0.79 -5.26 -5.73
CA CYS A 74 -2.17 -5.21 -5.23
C CYS A 74 -2.23 -4.73 -3.78
N GLN A 75 -3.23 -3.93 -3.46
CA GLN A 75 -3.50 -3.57 -2.07
C GLN A 75 -3.93 -4.80 -1.27
N VAL A 76 -3.34 -4.98 -0.09
CA VAL A 76 -3.75 -6.00 0.88
C VAL A 76 -5.02 -5.58 1.61
N SER A 77 -5.78 -6.56 2.07
CA SER A 77 -6.98 -6.37 2.87
C SER A 77 -6.62 -5.96 4.31
N THR A 78 -7.62 -5.44 5.04
CA THR A 78 -7.51 -5.14 6.47
C THR A 78 -7.03 -6.38 7.25
N PRO A 79 -5.99 -6.25 8.10
CA PRO A 79 -5.45 -7.38 8.84
C PRO A 79 -6.42 -7.91 9.89
N ARG A 80 -6.41 -9.23 10.06
CA ARG A 80 -7.16 -9.95 11.08
C ARG A 80 -6.49 -11.29 11.38
N ASP A 81 -6.73 -11.84 12.56
CA ASP A 81 -6.17 -13.13 12.98
C ASP A 81 -4.63 -13.19 12.88
N ASN A 82 -3.97 -12.07 13.18
CA ASN A 82 -2.53 -11.84 13.01
C ASN A 82 -1.98 -12.00 11.59
N VAL A 83 -2.86 -11.97 10.57
CA VAL A 83 -2.48 -12.15 9.16
C VAL A 83 -2.98 -10.99 8.29
N ILE A 84 -2.10 -10.49 7.43
CA ILE A 84 -2.38 -9.55 6.36
C ILE A 84 -2.58 -10.36 5.07
N ARG A 85 -3.71 -10.21 4.37
CA ARG A 85 -4.06 -11.03 3.20
C ARG A 85 -4.14 -10.21 1.92
N CYS A 86 -3.70 -10.76 0.80
CA CYS A 86 -3.89 -10.18 -0.52
C CYS A 86 -4.94 -10.98 -1.29
N ALA A 87 -6.11 -10.40 -1.54
CA ALA A 87 -7.22 -11.05 -2.22
C ALA A 87 -6.95 -11.35 -3.72
N CYS A 88 -5.97 -10.69 -4.34
CA CYS A 88 -5.70 -10.88 -5.77
C CYS A 88 -5.25 -12.31 -6.11
N HIS A 89 -4.36 -12.89 -5.30
CA HIS A 89 -3.77 -14.22 -5.58
C HIS A 89 -3.55 -15.06 -4.31
N GLY A 90 -4.04 -14.59 -3.16
CA GLY A 90 -4.00 -15.36 -1.90
C GLY A 90 -2.70 -15.31 -1.12
N SER A 91 -1.80 -14.36 -1.39
CA SER A 91 -0.61 -14.17 -0.54
C SER A 91 -0.99 -13.72 0.86
N GLU A 92 -0.25 -14.20 1.85
CA GLU A 92 -0.45 -13.87 3.26
C GLU A 92 0.87 -13.42 3.89
N PHE A 93 0.78 -12.47 4.82
CA PHE A 93 1.93 -11.91 5.53
C PHE A 93 1.65 -11.82 7.03
N ALA A 94 2.69 -12.00 7.84
CA ALA A 94 2.60 -11.89 9.29
C ALA A 94 2.45 -10.43 9.73
N THR A 95 1.54 -10.16 10.67
CA THR A 95 1.31 -8.79 11.19
C THR A 95 2.44 -8.26 12.06
N ASP A 96 3.32 -9.11 12.60
CA ASP A 96 4.41 -8.72 13.49
C ASP A 96 5.69 -8.27 12.78
N SER A 97 5.89 -8.76 11.56
CA SER A 97 7.15 -8.68 10.82
C SER A 97 6.97 -8.36 9.35
N GLY A 98 5.75 -8.47 8.81
CA GLY A 98 5.47 -8.30 7.39
C GLY A 98 6.01 -9.43 6.51
N LYS A 99 6.59 -10.48 7.10
CA LYS A 99 7.15 -11.64 6.38
C LYS A 99 6.04 -12.39 5.63
N ALA A 100 6.35 -12.85 4.43
CA ALA A 100 5.45 -13.71 3.68
C ALA A 100 5.27 -15.05 4.42
N LEU A 101 4.02 -15.40 4.66
CA LEU A 101 3.57 -16.68 5.24
C LEU A 101 3.10 -17.63 4.14
N LYS A 102 2.48 -17.08 3.09
CA LYS A 102 1.93 -17.83 1.96
C LYS A 102 2.15 -17.07 0.66
N GLY A 103 2.61 -17.79 -0.36
CA GLY A 103 2.86 -17.26 -1.71
C GLY A 103 1.60 -16.86 -2.47
N PRO A 104 1.72 -16.31 -3.69
CA PRO A 104 2.95 -16.22 -4.50
C PRO A 104 4.00 -15.19 -4.06
N ALA A 105 3.68 -14.22 -3.20
CA ALA A 105 4.67 -13.32 -2.64
C ALA A 105 5.71 -14.08 -1.79
N THR A 106 7.00 -13.80 -2.00
CA THR A 106 8.11 -14.40 -1.23
C THR A 106 8.88 -13.36 -0.42
N ALA A 107 8.85 -12.09 -0.83
CA ALA A 107 9.48 -10.98 -0.12
C ALA A 107 8.54 -10.42 0.97
N PRO A 108 9.09 -9.94 2.11
CA PRO A 108 8.30 -9.27 3.14
C PRO A 108 7.73 -7.94 2.62
N LEU A 109 6.60 -7.50 3.21
CA LEU A 109 6.12 -6.14 3.02
C LEU A 109 7.16 -5.13 3.52
N ALA A 110 7.33 -4.02 2.80
CA ALA A 110 8.21 -2.94 3.25
C ALA A 110 7.69 -2.36 4.57
N SER A 111 8.54 -2.25 5.59
CA SER A 111 8.16 -1.73 6.90
C SER A 111 8.38 -0.22 7.01
N PHE A 112 7.59 0.41 7.87
CA PHE A 112 7.80 1.77 8.35
C PHE A 112 8.06 1.72 9.86
N VAL A 113 9.08 2.44 10.31
CA VAL A 113 9.33 2.59 11.74
C VAL A 113 8.27 3.51 12.32
N VAL A 114 7.61 3.07 13.38
CA VAL A 114 6.58 3.85 14.07
C VAL A 114 6.85 3.93 15.55
N LYS A 115 6.34 5.00 16.16
CA LYS A 115 6.29 5.23 17.61
C LYS A 115 4.89 5.67 18.00
N VAL A 116 4.53 5.47 19.27
CA VAL A 116 3.29 6.03 19.83
C VAL A 116 3.62 7.37 20.45
N GLU A 117 2.87 8.41 20.07
CA GLU A 117 2.92 9.74 20.66
C GLU A 117 1.49 10.14 21.06
N GLY A 118 1.24 10.27 22.38
CA GLY A 118 -0.13 10.43 22.88
C GLY A 118 -1.01 9.23 22.52
N ASP A 119 -2.14 9.48 21.86
CA ASP A 119 -3.03 8.44 21.32
C ASP A 119 -2.72 8.07 19.85
N GLY A 120 -1.71 8.71 19.24
CA GLY A 120 -1.37 8.57 17.83
C GLY A 120 -0.22 7.60 17.55
N ILE A 121 -0.35 6.84 16.46
CA ILE A 121 0.73 6.02 15.89
C ILE A 121 1.41 6.85 14.78
N VAL A 122 2.67 7.22 14.99
CA VAL A 122 3.41 8.18 14.17
C VAL A 122 4.60 7.51 13.50
N VAL A 123 4.83 7.79 12.21
CA VAL A 123 6.05 7.34 11.52
C VAL A 123 7.26 8.12 12.03
N ALA A 124 8.30 7.39 12.46
CA ALA A 124 9.51 7.94 13.09
C ALA A 124 10.50 8.59 12.11
#